data_AF-A0A9Q3K038-F1
#
_entry.id   AF-A0A9Q3K038-F1
#
_cell.length_a   1.000
_cell.length_b   1.000
_cell.length_c   1.000
_cell.angle_alpha   90.00
_cell.angle_beta   90.00
_cell.angle_gamma   90.00
#
_symmetry.space_group_name_H-M   'P 1'
#
loop_
_entity.id
_entity.type
_entity.pdbx_description
1 polymer ?
#
loop_
_entity_poly.entity_id
_entity_poly.type
_entity_poly.pdbx_seq_one_letter_code
_entity_poly.pdbx_strand_id
1 'polypeptide(L)'
;MEPDFREGDQVLVSTLSFNNFKGPKKIRDSFVGPFTIIKFMGKNAVEVKLTKEFSRKHPVFPVGLVKPYFQTEEDKFPSRKKNPTPQEKVQVEDSPGLSKKKLYLFFVIFYFNFN
;
A
#
# COMPACT_ATOMS: atom_id res chain seq x y z
N MET A 1 12.81 -15.40 -13.24
CA MET A 1 12.68 -14.03 -13.78
C MET A 1 12.13 -13.20 -12.64
N GLU A 2 12.95 -12.33 -12.06
CA GLU A 2 12.45 -11.38 -11.07
C GLU A 2 11.61 -10.32 -11.81
N PRO A 3 10.46 -9.91 -11.27
CA PRO A 3 9.64 -8.87 -11.89
C PRO A 3 10.37 -7.51 -11.88
N ASP A 4 10.45 -6.88 -13.05
CA ASP A 4 10.95 -5.52 -13.19
C ASP A 4 9.88 -4.54 -12.71
N PHE A 5 10.03 -4.07 -11.48
CA PHE A 5 9.15 -3.07 -10.88
C PHE A 5 9.62 -1.64 -11.22
N ARG A 6 8.68 -0.69 -11.25
CA ARG A 6 8.95 0.75 -11.42
C ARG A 6 8.24 1.58 -10.36
N GLU A 7 8.72 2.80 -10.15
CA GLU A 7 8.03 3.77 -9.29
C GLU A 7 6.66 4.09 -9.89
N GLY A 8 5.62 4.09 -9.05
CA GLY A 8 4.23 4.23 -9.48
C GLY A 8 3.48 2.92 -9.73
N ASP A 9 4.17 1.79 -9.86
CA ASP A 9 3.50 0.50 -10.04
C ASP A 9 2.70 0.10 -8.79
N GLN A 10 1.58 -0.58 -9.03
CA GLN A 10 0.80 -1.18 -7.97
C GLN A 10 1.29 -2.59 -7.67
N VAL A 11 1.46 -2.87 -6.38
CA VAL A 11 1.96 -4.15 -5.91
C VAL A 11 1.21 -4.67 -4.69
N LEU A 12 1.25 -5.98 -4.53
CA LEU A 12 0.78 -6.68 -3.35
C LEU A 12 1.97 -7.07 -2.48
N VAL A 13 1.83 -6.89 -1.16
CA VAL A 13 2.89 -7.20 -0.18
C VAL A 13 2.49 -8.45 0.60
N SER A 14 3.45 -9.34 0.81
CA SER A 14 3.25 -10.59 1.56
C SER A 14 2.83 -10.33 3.01
N THR A 15 1.83 -11.07 3.48
CA THR A 15 1.37 -10.99 4.88
C THR A 15 2.41 -11.53 5.88
N LEU A 16 3.46 -12.19 5.41
CA LEU A 16 4.60 -12.61 6.24
C LEU A 16 5.35 -11.43 6.84
N SER A 17 5.36 -10.27 6.19
CA SER A 17 5.98 -9.05 6.71
C SER A 17 5.14 -8.37 7.81
N PHE A 18 3.95 -8.89 8.10
CA PHE A 18 3.00 -8.30 9.03
C PHE A 18 2.67 -9.25 10.19
N ASN A 19 3.13 -8.89 11.38
CA ASN A 19 2.88 -9.66 12.60
C ASN A 19 1.45 -9.53 13.18
N ASN A 20 0.64 -8.57 12.71
CA ASN A 20 -0.63 -8.20 13.35
C ASN A 20 -1.89 -8.76 12.64
N PHE A 21 -1.74 -9.71 11.73
CA PHE A 21 -2.91 -10.34 11.09
C PHE A 21 -3.62 -11.27 12.06
N LYS A 22 -4.88 -10.96 12.34
CA LYS A 22 -5.77 -11.82 13.14
C LYS A 22 -6.23 -13.02 12.30
N GLY A 23 -6.38 -14.18 12.94
CA GLY A 23 -6.95 -15.38 12.34
C GLY A 23 -5.93 -16.46 11.93
N PRO A 24 -6.40 -17.69 11.65
CA PRO A 24 -5.53 -18.81 11.31
C PRO A 24 -4.87 -18.65 9.94
N LYS A 25 -3.62 -19.09 9.83
CA LYS A 25 -2.78 -18.98 8.62
C LYS A 25 -3.42 -19.58 7.35
N LYS A 26 -4.32 -20.56 7.51
CA LYS A 26 -4.97 -21.28 6.40
C LYS A 26 -6.06 -20.48 5.69
N ILE A 27 -6.73 -19.55 6.38
CA ILE A 27 -7.87 -18.79 5.82
C ILE A 27 -7.54 -17.35 5.46
N ARG A 28 -6.42 -16.83 5.98
CA ARG A 28 -6.00 -15.46 5.70
C ARG A 28 -5.37 -15.35 4.32
N ASP A 29 -5.49 -14.19 3.72
CA ASP A 29 -4.80 -13.90 2.47
C ASP A 29 -3.28 -13.93 2.65
N SER A 30 -2.59 -14.46 1.65
CA SER A 30 -1.12 -14.50 1.66
C SER A 30 -0.49 -13.16 1.29
N PHE A 31 -1.26 -12.26 0.67
CA PHE A 31 -0.83 -10.95 0.22
C PHE A 31 -1.91 -9.90 0.52
N VAL A 32 -1.51 -8.66 0.71
CA VAL A 32 -2.39 -7.51 0.93
C VAL A 32 -1.95 -6.33 0.06
N GLY A 33 -2.89 -5.42 -0.21
CA GLY A 33 -2.70 -4.33 -1.17
C GLY A 33 -3.81 -4.36 -2.22
N PRO A 34 -3.84 -3.39 -3.14
CA PRO A 34 -2.68 -2.79 -3.80
C PRO A 34 -2.04 -1.63 -3.04
N PHE A 35 -0.71 -1.56 -3.11
CA PHE A 35 0.09 -0.43 -2.66
C PHE A 35 0.93 0.11 -3.82
N THR A 36 1.13 1.42 -3.85
CA THR A 36 1.94 2.08 -4.88
C THR A 36 3.40 2.10 -4.47
N ILE A 37 4.32 1.70 -5.35
CA ILE A 37 5.76 1.88 -5.16
C ILE A 37 6.08 3.37 -5.20
N ILE A 38 6.67 3.89 -4.13
CA ILE A 38 7.15 5.27 -4.05
C ILE A 38 8.58 5.35 -4.60
N LYS A 39 9.44 4.41 -4.19
CA LYS A 39 10.87 4.47 -4.46
C LYS A 39 11.55 3.11 -4.39
N PHE A 40 12.64 2.93 -5.13
CA PHE A 40 13.55 1.80 -4.96
C PHE A 40 14.62 2.06 -3.91
N MET A 41 14.74 1.13 -2.96
CA MET A 41 15.79 1.09 -1.96
C MET A 41 16.90 0.15 -2.47
N GLY A 42 17.72 0.68 -3.37
CA GLY A 42 18.75 -0.10 -4.07
C GLY A 42 18.13 -1.13 -5.02
N LYS A 43 18.73 -2.32 -5.10
CA LYS A 43 18.29 -3.39 -6.02
C LYS A 43 17.28 -4.36 -5.43
N ASN A 44 17.26 -4.51 -4.10
CA ASN A 44 16.62 -5.65 -3.44
C ASN A 44 15.40 -5.26 -2.60
N ALA A 45 15.08 -3.97 -2.48
CA ALA A 45 13.95 -3.51 -1.68
C ALA A 45 13.21 -2.34 -2.34
N VAL A 46 11.91 -2.27 -2.06
CA VAL A 46 11.00 -1.22 -2.55
C VAL A 46 10.30 -0.57 -1.37
N GLU A 47 10.18 0.74 -1.44
CA GLU A 47 9.35 1.52 -0.52
C GLU A 47 7.95 1.67 -1.14
N VAL A 48 6.92 1.33 -0.38
CA VAL A 48 5.53 1.41 -0.82
C VAL A 48 4.72 2.36 0.05
N LYS A 49 3.71 2.98 -0.56
CA LYS A 49 2.75 3.82 0.14
C LYS A 49 1.73 2.95 0.87
N LEU A 50 1.96 2.73 2.17
CA LEU A 50 1.02 2.01 3.03
C LEU A 50 -0.22 2.85 3.36
N THR A 51 -1.38 2.21 3.43
CA THR A 51 -2.62 2.84 3.91
C THR A 51 -2.59 3.04 5.43
N LYS A 52 -3.50 3.87 5.96
CA LYS A 52 -3.53 4.23 7.40
C LYS A 52 -3.54 3.01 8.33
N GLU A 53 -4.20 1.93 7.93
CA GLU A 53 -4.29 0.66 8.66
C GLU A 53 -2.92 -0.01 8.87
N PHE A 54 -2.01 0.17 7.90
CA PHE A 54 -0.66 -0.40 7.90
C PHE A 54 0.43 0.63 8.23
N SER A 55 0.07 1.87 8.57
CA SER A 55 1.02 2.97 8.82
C SER A 55 2.05 2.70 9.93
N ARG A 56 1.75 1.80 10.86
CA ARG A 56 2.67 1.37 11.94
C ARG A 56 3.73 0.38 11.47
N LYS A 57 3.66 -0.11 10.23
CA LYS A 57 4.61 -1.06 9.65
C LYS A 57 5.66 -0.32 8.83
N HIS A 58 6.84 -0.92 8.73
CA HIS A 58 7.91 -0.38 7.92
C HIS A 58 7.47 -0.36 6.44
N PRO A 59 7.59 0.77 5.72
CA PRO A 59 7.10 0.89 4.34
C PRO A 59 8.04 0.24 3.31
N VAL A 60 9.22 -0.21 3.74
CA VAL A 60 10.23 -0.83 2.87
C VAL A 60 10.15 -2.35 2.95
N PHE A 61 10.00 -3.00 1.80
CA PHE A 61 9.87 -4.46 1.69
C PHE A 61 10.89 -5.03 0.69
N PRO A 62 11.45 -6.23 0.94
CA PRO A 62 12.24 -6.95 -0.04
C PRO A 62 11.45 -7.28 -1.31
N VAL A 63 12.07 -7.18 -2.48
CA VAL A 63 11.45 -7.45 -3.80
C VAL A 63 10.81 -8.85 -3.84
N GLY A 64 11.42 -9.85 -3.20
CA GLY A 64 10.88 -11.22 -3.13
C GLY A 64 9.61 -11.38 -2.29
N LEU A 65 9.24 -10.36 -1.48
CA LEU A 65 7.99 -10.34 -0.69
C LEU A 65 6.90 -9.48 -1.34
N VAL A 66 7.14 -9.03 -2.57
CA VAL A 66 6.26 -8.15 -3.32
C VAL A 66 5.85 -8.84 -4.63
N LYS A 67 4.61 -8.62 -5.07
CA LYS A 67 4.07 -9.14 -6.33
C LYS A 67 3.41 -8.03 -7.14
N PRO A 68 3.52 -8.04 -8.48
CA PRO A 68 2.79 -7.09 -9.30
C PRO A 68 1.28 -7.27 -9.12
N TYR A 69 0.57 -6.15 -9.02
CA TYR A 69 -0.89 -6.14 -9.01
C TYR A 69 -1.40 -5.92 -10.43
N PHE A 70 -2.25 -6.85 -10.91
CA PHE A 70 -2.91 -6.72 -12.20
C PHE A 70 -4.39 -6.45 -11.96
N GLN A 71 -4.86 -5.28 -12.40
CA GLN A 71 -6.28 -4.98 -12.38
C GLN A 71 -7.01 -5.94 -13.32
N THR A 72 -8.15 -6.47 -12.88
CA THR A 72 -8.98 -7.31 -13.74
C THR A 72 -9.66 -6.44 -14.79
N GLU A 73 -9.39 -6.70 -16.07
CA GLU A 73 -10.14 -6.11 -17.18
C GLU A 73 -11.50 -6.81 -17.30
N GLU A 74 -12.57 -6.02 -17.21
CA GLU A 74 -13.95 -6.52 -17.25
C GLU A 74 -14.29 -7.13 -18.61
N ASP A 75 -13.79 -6.51 -19.68
CA ASP A 75 -14.06 -6.92 -21.06
C ASP A 75 -13.48 -8.30 -21.40
N LYS A 76 -12.39 -8.71 -20.73
CA LYS A 76 -11.77 -10.02 -20.93
C LYS A 76 -12.54 -11.16 -20.28
N PHE A 77 -13.35 -10.88 -19.24
CA PHE A 77 -14.05 -11.90 -18.47
C PHE A 77 -15.47 -11.45 -18.08
N PRO A 78 -16.38 -11.27 -19.06
CA PRO A 78 -17.71 -10.68 -18.83
C PRO A 78 -18.59 -11.51 -17.88
N SER A 79 -18.35 -12.82 -17.75
CA SER A 79 -19.10 -13.70 -16.85
C SER A 79 -18.67 -13.61 -15.38
N ARG A 80 -17.57 -12.89 -15.07
CA ARG A 80 -17.07 -12.75 -13.69
C ARG A 80 -17.90 -11.68 -12.96
N LYS A 81 -18.82 -12.10 -12.10
CA LYS A 81 -19.49 -11.18 -11.17
C LYS A 81 -18.45 -10.61 -10.19
N LYS A 82 -18.27 -9.28 -10.17
CA LYS A 82 -17.50 -8.63 -9.11
C LYS A 82 -18.26 -8.82 -7.80
N ASN A 83 -17.77 -9.69 -6.93
CA ASN A 83 -18.18 -9.60 -5.53
C ASN A 83 -17.65 -8.25 -5.01
N PRO A 84 -18.48 -7.40 -4.40
CA PRO A 84 -18.01 -6.13 -3.86
C PRO A 84 -16.88 -6.43 -2.88
N THR A 85 -15.68 -5.97 -3.22
CA THR A 85 -14.55 -6.02 -2.29
C THR A 85 -14.96 -5.19 -1.06
N PRO A 86 -14.76 -5.65 0.19
CA PRO A 86 -15.08 -4.87 1.38
C PRO A 86 -14.33 -3.52 1.53
N GLN A 87 -13.60 -3.08 0.50
CA GLN A 87 -12.77 -1.88 0.50
C GLN A 87 -13.22 -0.92 -0.61
N GLU A 88 -14.38 -0.30 -0.45
CA GLU A 88 -14.66 1.04 -0.98
C GLU A 88 -15.73 1.72 -0.12
N LYS A 89 -15.36 2.11 1.10
CA LYS A 89 -15.89 3.37 1.63
C LYS A 89 -14.95 4.46 1.17
N VAL A 90 -15.13 4.95 -0.05
CA VAL A 90 -14.70 6.30 -0.39
C VAL A 90 -15.53 7.23 0.50
N GLN A 91 -15.00 7.59 1.67
CA GLN A 91 -15.49 8.78 2.34
C GLN A 91 -14.99 9.94 1.48
N VAL A 92 -15.85 10.45 0.59
CA VAL A 92 -15.74 11.82 0.12
C VAL A 92 -16.04 12.68 1.34
N GLU A 93 -15.05 12.87 2.22
CA GLU A 93 -15.09 13.94 3.21
C GLU A 93 -14.58 15.18 2.50
N ASP A 94 -15.51 16.08 2.17
CA ASP A 94 -15.22 17.46 1.81
C ASP A 94 -14.27 18.04 2.86
N SER A 95 -12.97 18.03 2.56
CA SER A 95 -11.95 18.57 3.45
C SER A 95 -11.88 20.09 3.22
N PRO A 96 -12.18 20.92 4.23
CA PRO A 96 -11.98 22.36 4.11
C PRO A 96 -10.47 22.63 4.00
N GLY A 97 -10.08 23.37 2.97
CA GLY A 97 -8.70 23.60 2.55
C GLY A 97 -7.75 24.02 3.70
N LEU A 98 -6.71 23.21 3.92
CA LEU A 98 -5.67 23.51 4.89
C LEU A 98 -4.57 24.37 4.25
N SER A 99 -4.53 25.64 4.64
CA SER A 99 -3.57 26.64 4.13
C SER A 99 -2.10 26.20 4.30
N LYS A 100 -1.28 26.51 3.28
CA LYS A 100 0.15 26.14 3.13
C LYS A 100 1.01 26.41 4.37
N LYS A 101 0.63 27.39 5.19
CA LYS A 101 1.32 27.75 6.45
C LYS A 101 1.17 26.68 7.55
N LYS A 102 0.01 26.01 7.63
CA LYS A 102 -0.22 24.92 8.59
C LYS A 102 0.55 23.65 8.21
N LEU A 103 0.74 23.39 6.90
CA LEU A 103 1.52 22.26 6.43
C LEU A 103 3.02 22.41 6.79
N TYR A 104 3.57 23.62 6.63
CA TYR A 104 4.96 23.91 7.01
C TYR A 104 5.18 23.74 8.51
N LEU A 105 4.26 24.23 9.34
CA LEU A 105 4.38 24.09 10.79
C LEU A 105 4.30 22.62 11.25
N PHE A 106 3.42 21.81 10.62
CA PHE A 106 3.33 20.38 10.91
C PHE A 106 4.61 19.64 10.50
N PHE A 107 5.20 20.01 9.36
CA PHE A 107 6.45 19.42 8.87
C PHE A 107 7.64 19.78 9.78
N VAL A 108 7.73 21.04 10.23
CA VAL A 108 8.81 21.51 11.12
C VAL A 108 8.74 20.87 12.51
N ILE A 109 7.54 20.75 13.09
CA ILE A 109 7.38 20.14 14.42
C ILE A 109 7.73 18.64 14.38
N PHE A 110 7.34 17.92 13.32
CA PHE A 110 7.62 16.48 13.22
C PHE A 110 9.11 16.17 12.97
N TYR A 111 9.83 17.02 12.23
CA TYR A 111 11.24 16.78 11.89
C TYR A 111 12.22 17.10 13.03
N PHE A 112 11.88 18.00 13.95
CA PHE A 112 12.79 18.44 15.02
C PHE A 112 12.64 17.69 16.35
N ASN A 113 11.61 16.85 16.54
CA ASN A 113 11.38 16.13 17.82
C ASN A 113 11.95 14.69 17.85
N PHE A 114 12.75 14.30 16.86
CA PHE A 114 13.36 12.95 16.77
C PHE A 114 14.88 12.97 16.56
N ASN A 115 15.60 13.94 17.14
CA ASN A 115 17.06 13.87 17.31
C ASN A 115 17.42 13.96 18.79
#